data_AF-A0A9X7HNM9-F1
#
_entry.id   AF-A0A9X7HNM9-F1
#
_cell.length_a   1.000
_cell.length_b   1.000
_cell.length_c   1.000
_cell.angle_alpha   90.00
_cell.angle_beta   90.00
_cell.angle_gamma   90.00
#
_symmetry.space_group_name_H-M   'P 1'
#
loop_
_entity.id
_entity.type
_entity.pdbx_description
1 polymer ?
#
loop_
_entity_poly.entity_id
_entity_poly.type
_entity_poly.pdbx_seq_one_letter_code
_entity_poly.pdbx_strand_id
1 'polypeptide(L)'
;MMKVFKMNDYDWVCAETEEQAKAYYKNECGLEDEDINEGFIGEVSLQEVTYVDIDELPESEKDNFQCGRPLGDSIVVRKTFEWVIKNDNITSPCIIASTEY
;
A
#
# COMPACT_ATOMS: atom_id res chain seq x y z
N MET A 1 -2.70 -3.66 -15.50
CA MET A 1 -1.42 -3.49 -14.76
C MET A 1 -1.75 -2.77 -13.48
N MET A 2 -1.31 -3.30 -12.35
CA MET A 2 -1.61 -2.71 -11.05
C MET A 2 -0.97 -1.33 -10.91
N LYS A 3 -1.77 -0.41 -10.39
CA LYS A 3 -1.43 0.95 -9.98
C LYS A 3 -1.69 1.09 -8.49
N VAL A 4 -1.28 2.20 -7.91
CA VAL A 4 -1.60 2.55 -6.53
C VAL A 4 -2.29 3.89 -6.50
N PHE A 5 -3.38 3.97 -5.76
CA PHE A 5 -4.20 5.16 -5.59
C PHE A 5 -4.23 5.53 -4.11
N LYS A 6 -3.90 6.77 -3.80
CA LYS A 6 -3.98 7.30 -2.45
C LYS A 6 -5.42 7.77 -2.21
N MET A 7 -6.13 7.05 -1.33
CA MET A 7 -7.58 7.19 -1.14
C MET A 7 -7.95 8.32 -0.19
N ASN A 8 -7.09 8.58 0.79
CA ASN A 8 -7.17 9.69 1.72
C ASN A 8 -5.76 9.94 2.26
N ASP A 9 -5.61 10.73 3.32
CA ASP A 9 -4.28 11.01 3.89
C ASP A 9 -3.52 9.79 4.40
N TYR A 10 -4.23 8.70 4.69
CA TYR A 10 -3.72 7.55 5.42
C TYR A 10 -3.65 6.24 4.63
N ASP A 11 -4.44 6.06 3.58
CA ASP A 11 -4.62 4.77 2.91
C ASP A 11 -4.26 4.79 1.43
N TRP A 12 -3.63 3.71 1.00
CA TRP A 12 -3.26 3.43 -0.38
C TRP A 12 -3.91 2.13 -0.83
N VAL A 13 -4.61 2.18 -1.96
CA VAL A 13 -5.25 1.01 -2.57
C VAL A 13 -4.52 0.66 -3.86
N CYS A 14 -4.14 -0.61 -3.98
CA CYS A 14 -3.67 -1.17 -5.23
C CYS A 14 -4.86 -1.59 -6.08
N ALA A 15 -4.93 -1.20 -7.36
CA ALA A 15 -5.96 -1.63 -8.31
C ALA A 15 -5.52 -1.36 -9.76
N GLU A 16 -6.26 -1.86 -10.76
CA GLU A 16 -5.94 -1.55 -12.16
C GLU A 16 -6.45 -0.18 -12.63
N THR A 17 -7.54 0.30 -12.03
CA THR A 17 -8.15 1.59 -12.34
C THR A 17 -8.58 2.33 -11.07
N GLU A 18 -8.79 3.64 -11.19
CA GLU A 18 -9.29 4.47 -10.11
C GLU A 18 -10.69 4.00 -9.65
N GLU A 19 -11.56 3.65 -10.59
CA GLU A 19 -12.91 3.17 -10.28
C GLU A 19 -12.88 1.86 -9.49
N GLN A 20 -11.94 0.96 -9.80
CA GLN A 20 -11.75 -0.26 -9.02
C GLN A 20 -11.24 0.05 -7.61
N ALA A 21 -10.31 0.98 -7.46
CA ALA A 21 -9.80 1.38 -6.16
C ALA A 21 -10.89 2.00 -5.29
N LYS A 22 -11.67 2.94 -5.85
CA LYS A 22 -12.81 3.57 -5.17
C LYS A 22 -13.89 2.56 -4.80
N ALA A 23 -14.28 1.67 -5.72
CA ALA A 23 -15.29 0.66 -5.44
C ALA A 23 -14.85 -0.33 -4.36
N TYR A 24 -13.57 -0.74 -4.37
CA TYR A 24 -13.01 -1.59 -3.32
C TYR A 24 -13.05 -0.87 -1.96
N TYR A 25 -12.50 0.35 -1.90
CA TYR A 25 -12.40 1.10 -0.65
C TYR A 25 -13.77 1.44 -0.06
N LYS A 26 -14.75 1.76 -0.92
CA LYS A 26 -16.16 1.92 -0.55
C LYS A 26 -16.71 0.72 0.21
N ASN A 27 -16.54 -0.47 -0.38
CA ASN A 27 -17.09 -1.70 0.17
C ASN A 27 -16.38 -2.10 1.46
N GLU A 28 -15.06 -1.91 1.52
CA GLU A 28 -14.24 -2.28 2.68
C GLU A 28 -14.51 -1.37 3.89
N CYS A 29 -14.61 -0.06 3.66
CA CYS A 29 -14.76 0.93 4.74
C CYS A 29 -16.22 1.32 5.03
N GLY A 30 -17.17 0.92 4.17
CA GLY A 30 -18.59 1.28 4.32
C GLY A 30 -18.88 2.76 4.13
N LEU A 31 -18.11 3.44 3.27
CA LEU A 31 -18.23 4.88 3.01
C LEU A 31 -19.17 5.16 1.82
N GLU A 32 -19.68 6.38 1.73
CA GLU A 32 -20.42 6.84 0.55
C GLU A 32 -19.48 7.43 -0.51
N ASP A 33 -19.97 7.57 -1.75
CA ASP A 33 -19.15 8.07 -2.85
C ASP A 33 -18.69 9.52 -2.62
N GLU A 34 -19.47 10.34 -1.91
CA GLU A 34 -19.13 11.72 -1.58
C GLU A 34 -17.89 11.78 -0.68
N ASP A 35 -17.89 11.00 0.41
CA ASP A 35 -16.76 10.93 1.36
C ASP A 35 -15.48 10.44 0.67
N ILE A 36 -15.58 9.42 -0.18
CA ILE A 36 -14.44 8.89 -0.93
C ILE A 36 -13.88 9.94 -1.87
N ASN A 37 -14.74 10.64 -2.61
CA ASN A 37 -14.29 11.62 -3.59
C ASN A 37 -13.71 12.88 -2.94
N GLU A 38 -14.18 13.26 -1.74
CA GLU A 38 -13.61 14.38 -0.98
C GLU A 38 -12.20 14.07 -0.48
N GLY A 39 -11.95 12.86 0.01
CA GLY A 39 -10.64 12.42 0.49
C GLY A 39 -9.65 12.02 -0.61
N PHE A 40 -10.14 11.68 -1.80
CA PHE A 40 -9.32 11.07 -2.86
C PHE A 40 -8.20 12.00 -3.34
N ILE A 41 -6.96 11.51 -3.27
CA ILE A 41 -5.76 12.27 -3.66
C ILE A 41 -5.36 11.95 -5.11
N GLY A 42 -5.39 10.68 -5.52
CA GLY A 42 -5.07 10.29 -6.90
C GLY A 42 -4.11 9.10 -7.02
N GLU A 43 -3.75 8.79 -8.28
CA GLU A 43 -2.71 7.81 -8.61
C GLU A 43 -1.33 8.30 -8.14
N VAL A 44 -0.56 7.43 -7.50
CA VAL A 44 0.80 7.70 -7.02
C VAL A 44 1.84 6.85 -7.76
N SER A 45 3.10 7.25 -7.69
CA SER A 45 4.17 6.53 -8.37
C SER A 45 4.42 5.17 -7.73
N LEU A 46 4.59 4.12 -8.53
CA LEU A 46 5.01 2.80 -8.03
C LEU A 46 6.41 2.79 -7.40
N GLN A 47 7.20 3.86 -7.59
CA GLN A 47 8.50 4.07 -6.95
C GLN A 47 8.39 4.73 -5.57
N GLU A 48 7.20 5.19 -5.17
CA GLU A 48 6.96 5.56 -3.78
C GLU A 48 7.02 4.32 -2.88
N VAL A 49 7.28 4.57 -1.60
CA VAL A 49 7.66 3.54 -0.64
C VAL A 49 6.65 3.42 0.49
N THR A 50 6.44 2.18 0.94
CA THR A 50 5.79 1.85 2.21
C THR A 50 6.80 1.20 3.16
N TYR A 51 6.42 1.08 4.43
CA TYR A 51 7.17 0.33 5.43
C TYR A 51 6.64 -1.10 5.49
N VAL A 52 7.55 -2.07 5.41
CA VAL A 52 7.28 -3.50 5.57
C VAL A 52 8.08 -3.99 6.76
N ASP A 53 7.48 -4.86 7.58
CA ASP A 53 8.20 -5.47 8.69
C ASP A 53 9.37 -6.31 8.14
N ILE A 54 10.56 -6.15 8.73
CA ILE A 54 11.75 -6.87 8.30
C ILE A 54 11.54 -8.39 8.44
N ASP A 55 10.72 -8.83 9.39
CA ASP A 55 10.44 -10.24 9.63
C ASP A 55 9.52 -10.84 8.57
N GLU A 56 8.71 -10.03 7.89
CA GLU A 56 7.84 -10.43 6.77
C GLU A 56 8.58 -10.56 5.44
N LEU A 57 9.81 -10.04 5.35
CA LEU A 57 10.61 -10.16 4.14
C LEU A 57 10.97 -11.61 3.84
N PRO A 58 11.02 -12.01 2.55
CA PRO A 58 11.58 -13.28 2.16
C PRO A 58 13.07 -13.36 2.54
N GLU A 59 13.57 -14.57 2.80
CA GLU A 59 14.94 -14.80 3.27
C GLU A 59 15.99 -14.20 2.33
N SER A 60 15.77 -14.29 1.01
CA SER A 60 16.62 -13.68 -0.01
C SER A 60 16.77 -12.16 0.11
N GLU A 61 15.80 -11.49 0.73
CA GLU A 61 15.86 -10.04 0.98
C GLU A 61 16.50 -9.75 2.33
N LYS A 62 16.30 -10.59 3.35
CA LYS A 62 16.89 -10.40 4.68
C LYS A 62 18.43 -10.34 4.64
N ASP A 63 19.05 -11.03 3.70
CA ASP A 63 20.51 -11.03 3.50
C ASP A 63 21.04 -9.80 2.75
N ASN A 64 20.17 -8.96 2.18
CA ASN A 64 20.58 -7.72 1.53
C ASN A 64 20.88 -6.62 2.55
N PHE A 65 21.77 -5.70 2.21
CA PHE A 65 22.01 -4.52 3.05
C PHE A 65 20.80 -3.58 2.99
N GLN A 66 20.11 -3.40 4.11
CA GLN A 66 18.94 -2.52 4.23
C GLN A 66 19.03 -1.65 5.48
N CYS A 67 18.55 -0.41 5.39
CA CYS A 67 18.44 0.47 6.55
C CYS A 67 17.07 0.27 7.22
N GLY A 68 17.03 -0.51 8.31
CA GLY A 68 15.84 -0.65 9.15
C GLY A 68 15.58 0.58 10.02
N ARG A 69 14.31 0.85 10.31
CA ARG A 69 13.86 1.87 11.26
C ARG A 69 13.02 1.20 12.35
N PRO A 70 13.24 1.52 13.64
CA PRO A 70 12.35 1.04 14.70
C PRO A 70 10.96 1.68 14.59
N LEU A 71 9.93 0.87 14.77
CA LEU A 71 8.51 1.26 14.81
C LEU A 71 7.79 0.40 15.85
N GLY A 72 7.54 0.98 17.04
CA GLY A 72 7.07 0.20 18.18
C GLY A 72 8.10 -0.87 18.57
N ASP A 73 7.64 -2.12 18.65
CA ASP A 73 8.48 -3.30 18.93
C ASP A 73 9.03 -3.98 17.65
N SER A 74 8.71 -3.45 16.46
CA SER A 74 9.16 -3.97 15.16
C SER A 74 10.28 -3.15 14.54
N ILE A 75 11.03 -3.76 13.63
CA ILE A 75 11.95 -3.07 12.71
C ILE A 75 11.32 -3.12 11.33
N VAL A 76 11.07 -1.95 10.74
CA VAL A 76 10.52 -1.84 9.40
C VAL A 76 11.57 -1.35 8.40
N VAL A 77 11.46 -1.81 7.16
CA VAL A 77 12.28 -1.34 6.03
C VAL A 77 11.40 -0.70 4.97
N ARG A 78 12.00 0.17 4.15
CA ARG A 78 11.30 0.79 3.03
C ARG A 78 11.30 -0.14 1.82
N LYS A 79 10.13 -0.38 1.24
CA LYS A 79 9.95 -1.07 -0.04
C LYS A 79 9.07 -0.27 -0.97
N THR A 80 9.36 -0.29 -2.26
CA THR A 80 8.53 0.39 -3.25
C THR A 80 7.20 -0.33 -3.40
N PHE A 81 6.15 0.38 -3.80
CA PHE A 81 4.87 -0.26 -4.14
C PHE A 81 5.04 -1.30 -5.26
N GLU A 82 5.91 -1.03 -6.24
CA GLU A 82 6.25 -2.01 -7.28
C GLU A 82 6.80 -3.31 -6.70
N TRP A 83 7.69 -3.21 -5.69
CA TRP A 83 8.26 -4.38 -5.02
C TRP A 83 7.18 -5.17 -4.28
N VAL A 84 6.31 -4.49 -3.51
CA VAL A 84 5.24 -5.13 -2.73
C VAL A 84 4.27 -5.87 -3.65
N ILE A 85 3.80 -5.24 -4.72
CA ILE A 85 2.88 -5.85 -5.70
C ILE A 85 3.46 -7.14 -6.29
N LYS A 86 4.75 -7.12 -6.64
CA LYS A 86 5.44 -8.28 -7.22
C LYS A 86 5.70 -9.37 -6.19
N ASN A 87 6.15 -9.00 -4.99
CA ASN A 87 6.48 -9.94 -3.92
C ASN A 87 5.24 -10.72 -3.47
N ASP A 88 4.13 -10.00 -3.26
CA ASP A 88 2.90 -10.57 -2.71
C ASP A 88 1.99 -11.14 -3.81
N ASN A 89 2.42 -11.07 -5.07
CA ASN A 89 1.65 -11.48 -6.26
C ASN A 89 0.22 -10.90 -6.26
N ILE A 90 0.11 -9.59 -6.02
CA ILE A 90 -1.19 -8.91 -5.92
C ILE A 90 -1.88 -8.91 -7.29
N THR A 91 -3.02 -9.61 -7.37
CA THR A 91 -3.84 -9.73 -8.60
C THR A 91 -5.24 -9.15 -8.48
N SER A 92 -5.63 -8.66 -7.30
CA SER A 92 -6.95 -8.06 -7.05
C SER A 92 -6.81 -6.80 -6.19
N PRO A 93 -7.81 -5.90 -6.19
CA PRO A 93 -7.76 -4.70 -5.37
C PRO A 93 -7.59 -5.01 -3.88
N CYS A 94 -6.72 -4.27 -3.21
CA CYS A 94 -6.48 -4.37 -1.77
C CYS A 94 -5.87 -3.08 -1.22
N ILE A 95 -5.96 -2.87 0.10
CA ILE A 95 -5.14 -1.87 0.80
C ILE A 95 -3.70 -2.38 0.78
N ILE A 96 -2.79 -1.61 0.17
CA ILE A 96 -1.37 -1.98 0.05
C ILE A 96 -0.49 -1.25 1.07
N ALA A 97 -0.97 -0.12 1.60
CA ALA A 97 -0.35 0.56 2.72
C ALA A 97 -1.40 1.36 3.49
N SER A 98 -1.22 1.45 4.80
CA SER A 98 -1.91 2.40 5.65
C SER A 98 -0.91 3.06 6.62
N THR A 99 -1.27 4.23 7.12
CA THR A 99 -0.55 4.89 8.24
C THR A 99 -1.36 4.92 9.52
N GLU A 100 -2.57 4.38 9.52
CA GLU A 100 -3.32 4.08 10.74
C GLU A 100 -2.80 2.77 11.34
N TYR A 101 -2.58 2.74 12.66
CA TYR A 101 -2.00 1.62 13.42
C TYR A 101 -2.91 1.21 14.57
#